data_AF-A0A538TEL8-F1
#
_entry.id   AF-A0A538TEL8-F1
#
_cell.length_a   1.000
_cell.length_b   1.000
_cell.length_c   1.000
_cell.angle_alpha   90.00
_cell.angle_beta   90.00
_cell.angle_gamma   90.00
#
_symmetry.space_group_name_H-M   'P 1'
#
loop_
_entity.id
_entity.type
_entity.pdbx_description
1 polymer ?
#
loop_
_entity_poly.entity_id
_entity_poly.type
_entity_poly.pdbx_seq_one_letter_code
_entity_poly.pdbx_strand_id
1 'polypeptide(L)'
;MKRNTLLAISCLAILLIGAGALAQGTTAKKAGHAAAAKPALAMFLIESPHTPEECLNVMDEVNKSKDLGAWDWGCAAGNHTGYRIVRAADENAALAMVPEDVRAQAHAYKISKMTAAQLAAAHKHM
;
A
#
# COMPACT_ATOMS: atom_id res chain seq x y z
N MET A 1 46.46 49.62 15.83
CA MET A 1 47.48 49.54 16.89
C MET A 1 46.80 49.53 18.25
N LYS A 2 47.24 48.62 19.14
CA LYS A 2 47.06 48.58 20.60
C LYS A 2 45.74 47.98 21.16
N ARG A 3 45.86 46.69 21.52
CA ARG A 3 45.23 46.03 22.69
C ARG A 3 45.42 46.88 23.94
N ASN A 4 44.46 46.84 24.87
CA ASN A 4 44.76 47.03 26.28
C ASN A 4 43.93 46.07 27.15
N THR A 5 44.63 45.56 28.15
CA THR A 5 44.39 44.37 28.96
C THR A 5 44.11 44.80 30.41
N LEU A 6 43.65 43.85 31.25
CA LEU A 6 43.79 43.80 32.72
C LEU A 6 42.83 44.73 33.52
N LEU A 7 42.32 44.44 34.72
CA LEU A 7 42.65 43.54 35.85
C LEU A 7 41.32 43.21 36.60
N ALA A 8 41.09 41.96 37.00
CA ALA A 8 41.15 41.43 38.38
C ALA A 8 40.08 41.94 39.38
N ILE A 9 39.41 41.02 40.07
CA ILE A 9 39.50 40.83 41.53
C ILE A 9 38.54 39.70 41.95
N SER A 10 39.11 38.73 42.63
CA SER A 10 38.47 37.62 43.34
C SER A 10 37.67 38.11 44.55
N CYS A 11 36.49 37.55 44.79
CA CYS A 11 35.95 37.38 46.14
C CYS A 11 35.12 36.10 46.19
N LEU A 12 35.68 35.10 46.88
CA LEU A 12 35.01 33.89 47.30
C LEU A 12 34.30 34.16 48.63
N ALA A 13 32.99 33.98 48.71
CA ALA A 13 32.29 33.47 49.89
C ALA A 13 30.78 33.28 49.64
N ILE A 14 30.39 32.00 49.52
CA ILE A 14 29.32 31.32 50.27
C ILE A 14 27.97 32.04 50.39
N LEU A 15 26.91 31.40 49.86
CA LEU A 15 25.72 31.04 50.64
C LEU A 15 24.87 30.00 49.90
N LEU A 16 24.77 28.84 50.52
CA LEU A 16 23.86 27.74 50.18
C LEU A 16 22.42 28.22 50.30
N ILE A 17 21.68 28.19 49.19
CA ILE A 17 20.22 28.17 49.19
C ILE A 17 19.81 26.98 48.34
N GLY A 18 19.26 25.97 49.01
CA GLY A 18 18.68 24.81 48.36
C GLY A 18 17.38 25.16 47.66
N ALA A 19 17.12 24.49 46.54
CA ALA A 19 15.80 24.05 46.09
C ALA A 19 15.98 23.37 44.74
N GLY A 20 15.41 22.17 44.59
CA GLY A 20 15.29 21.52 43.29
C GLY A 20 15.75 20.08 43.31
N ALA A 21 14.96 19.22 43.94
CA ALA A 21 14.90 17.82 43.56
C ALA A 21 14.47 17.75 42.08
N LEU A 22 15.42 17.79 41.14
CA LEU A 22 15.18 17.39 39.77
C LEU A 22 15.34 15.88 39.73
N ALA A 23 14.26 15.19 40.10
CA ALA A 23 14.03 13.83 39.69
C ALA A 23 14.25 13.77 38.17
N GLN A 24 15.32 13.10 37.73
CA GLN A 24 15.48 12.69 36.34
C GLN A 24 14.42 11.62 36.07
N GLY A 25 13.18 12.09 35.86
CA GLY A 25 12.15 11.31 35.21
C GLY A 25 12.60 11.15 33.76
N THR A 26 13.32 10.06 33.48
CA THR A 26 13.43 9.53 32.14
C THR A 26 12.01 9.16 31.71
N THR A 27 11.31 10.13 31.10
CA THR A 27 10.12 9.83 30.35
C THR A 27 10.58 9.04 29.14
N ALA A 28 10.69 7.72 29.32
CA ALA A 28 10.64 6.78 28.23
C ALA A 28 9.32 7.05 27.52
N LYS A 29 9.40 7.89 26.47
CA LYS A 29 8.32 8.13 25.52
C LYS A 29 7.99 6.74 24.99
N LYS A 30 6.92 6.12 25.51
CA LYS A 30 6.36 4.88 24.96
C LYS A 30 6.30 5.10 23.46
N ALA A 31 7.09 4.34 22.70
CA ALA A 31 6.97 4.30 21.27
C ALA A 31 5.51 3.94 21.01
N GLY A 32 4.71 4.93 20.63
CA GLY A 32 3.37 4.69 20.13
C GLY A 32 3.54 3.67 19.02
N HIS A 33 2.73 2.60 19.07
CA HIS A 33 2.65 1.68 17.95
C HIS A 33 2.26 2.53 16.75
N ALA A 34 3.24 2.85 15.90
CA ALA A 34 2.99 3.57 14.67
C ALA A 34 2.00 2.69 13.91
N ALA A 35 0.78 3.20 13.73
CA ALA A 35 -0.21 2.51 12.93
C ALA A 35 0.45 2.17 11.59
N ALA A 36 0.47 0.87 11.26
CA ALA A 36 1.05 0.40 10.02
C ALA A 36 0.46 1.23 8.87
N ALA A 37 1.33 1.80 8.04
CA ALA A 37 0.89 2.56 6.88
C ALA A 37 -0.04 1.67 6.04
N LYS A 38 -1.20 2.20 5.63
CA LYS A 38 -2.11 1.46 4.76
C LYS A 38 -1.34 0.99 3.52
N PRO A 39 -1.45 -0.28 3.12
CA PRO A 39 -0.77 -0.78 1.93
C PRO A 39 -1.20 0.03 0.71
N ALA A 40 -0.23 0.44 -0.10
CA ALA A 40 -0.50 1.14 -1.34
C ALA A 40 -1.20 0.18 -2.31
N LEU A 41 -2.38 0.57 -2.80
CA LEU A 41 -3.14 -0.24 -3.76
C LEU A 41 -2.60 -0.05 -5.18
N ALA A 42 -2.50 -1.13 -5.95
CA ALA A 42 -2.18 -1.13 -7.38
C ALA A 42 -3.41 -1.51 -8.22
N MET A 43 -3.36 -1.22 -9.52
CA MET A 43 -4.40 -1.63 -10.48
C MET A 43 -4.10 -3.04 -10.99
N PHE A 44 -5.12 -3.89 -11.06
CA PHE A 44 -5.03 -5.24 -11.59
C PHE A 44 -6.12 -5.46 -12.65
N LEU A 45 -5.78 -6.12 -13.75
CA LEU A 45 -6.73 -6.76 -14.66
C LEU A 45 -6.91 -8.20 -14.21
N ILE A 46 -8.13 -8.57 -13.88
CA ILE A 46 -8.53 -9.95 -13.60
C ILE A 46 -9.07 -10.56 -14.89
N GLU A 47 -8.59 -11.76 -15.21
CA GLU A 47 -9.17 -12.67 -16.18
C GLU A 47 -9.68 -13.89 -15.44
N SER A 48 -10.96 -14.22 -15.61
CA SER A 48 -11.62 -15.38 -14.99
C SER A 48 -12.21 -16.29 -16.07
N PRO A 49 -11.36 -17.11 -16.73
CA PRO A 49 -11.82 -18.11 -17.68
C PRO A 49 -12.80 -19.08 -17.02
N HIS A 50 -13.68 -19.66 -17.81
CA HIS A 50 -14.62 -20.71 -17.44
C HIS A 50 -15.11 -21.43 -18.70
N THR A 51 -15.77 -22.57 -18.52
CA THR A 51 -16.34 -23.32 -19.64
C THR A 51 -17.73 -22.80 -20.03
N PRO A 52 -18.25 -23.12 -21.23
CA PRO A 52 -19.64 -22.85 -21.57
C PRO A 52 -20.63 -23.44 -20.56
N GLU A 53 -20.33 -24.61 -20.01
CA GLU A 53 -21.17 -25.31 -19.03
C GLU A 53 -21.18 -24.60 -17.66
N GLU A 54 -20.11 -23.90 -17.31
CA GLU A 54 -19.95 -23.16 -16.06
C GLU A 54 -20.58 -21.76 -16.09
N CYS A 55 -20.87 -21.20 -17.28
CA CYS A 55 -21.24 -19.79 -17.47
C CYS A 55 -22.32 -19.28 -16.51
N LEU A 56 -23.48 -19.95 -16.49
CA LEU A 56 -24.61 -19.49 -15.69
C LEU A 56 -24.30 -19.57 -14.19
N ASN A 57 -23.62 -20.63 -13.76
CA ASN A 57 -23.20 -20.78 -12.37
C ASN A 57 -22.25 -19.65 -11.96
N VAL A 58 -21.22 -19.36 -12.77
CA VAL A 58 -20.27 -18.27 -12.50
C VAL A 58 -20.99 -16.92 -12.41
N MET A 59 -21.90 -16.65 -13.35
CA MET A 59 -22.69 -15.41 -13.32
C MET A 59 -23.58 -15.31 -12.08
N ASP A 60 -24.23 -16.41 -11.68
CA ASP A 60 -25.04 -16.46 -10.47
C ASP A 60 -24.19 -16.21 -9.22
N GLU A 61 -23.02 -16.83 -9.10
CA GLU A 61 -22.09 -16.59 -7.97
C GLU A 61 -21.65 -15.12 -7.90
N VAL A 62 -21.30 -14.51 -9.03
CA VAL A 62 -20.96 -13.08 -9.08
C VAL A 62 -22.17 -12.19 -8.76
N ASN A 63 -23.38 -12.59 -9.16
CA ASN A 63 -24.59 -11.83 -8.87
C ASN A 63 -24.96 -11.84 -7.37
N LYS A 64 -24.59 -12.91 -6.63
CA LYS A 64 -24.79 -12.96 -5.17
C LYS A 64 -24.05 -11.85 -4.43
N SER A 65 -22.86 -11.46 -4.90
CA SER A 65 -22.11 -10.32 -4.34
C SER A 65 -22.59 -8.97 -4.89
N LYS A 66 -23.61 -8.95 -5.77
CA LYS A 66 -24.13 -7.77 -6.47
C LYS A 66 -23.09 -7.06 -7.34
N ASP A 67 -22.05 -7.78 -7.75
CA ASP A 67 -20.95 -7.24 -8.55
C ASP A 67 -21.10 -7.53 -10.04
N LEU A 68 -22.16 -8.19 -10.50
CA LEU A 68 -22.31 -8.64 -11.90
C LEU A 68 -22.05 -7.54 -12.94
N GLY A 69 -22.53 -6.32 -12.67
CA GLY A 69 -22.33 -5.15 -13.55
C GLY A 69 -20.95 -4.50 -13.48
N ALA A 70 -20.09 -4.92 -12.55
CA ALA A 70 -18.70 -4.48 -12.46
C ALA A 70 -17.75 -5.35 -13.29
N TRP A 71 -18.24 -6.43 -13.89
CA TRP A 71 -17.50 -7.32 -14.77
C TRP A 71 -17.88 -7.09 -16.23
N ASP A 72 -16.88 -7.22 -17.11
CA ASP A 72 -17.05 -7.30 -18.55
C ASP A 72 -17.03 -8.77 -18.97
N TRP A 73 -17.96 -9.18 -19.85
CA TRP A 73 -18.19 -10.60 -20.16
C TRP A 73 -17.92 -10.89 -21.63
N GLY A 74 -17.01 -11.83 -21.90
CA GLY A 74 -16.74 -12.30 -23.27
C GLY A 74 -17.77 -13.29 -23.81
N CYS A 75 -18.68 -13.80 -22.98
CA CYS A 75 -19.47 -15.01 -23.27
C CYS A 75 -20.31 -14.88 -24.55
N ALA A 76 -20.89 -13.70 -24.80
CA ALA A 76 -21.68 -13.44 -26.01
C ALA A 76 -20.84 -13.46 -27.31
N ALA A 77 -19.53 -13.31 -27.19
CA ALA A 77 -18.58 -13.40 -28.30
C ALA A 77 -17.93 -14.80 -28.41
N GLY A 78 -18.39 -15.80 -27.65
CA GLY A 78 -17.82 -17.14 -27.61
C GLY A 78 -16.53 -17.25 -26.78
N ASN A 79 -16.14 -16.19 -26.08
CA ASN A 79 -15.02 -16.20 -25.14
C ASN A 79 -15.57 -16.31 -23.71
N HIS A 80 -15.53 -17.50 -23.14
CA HIS A 80 -16.04 -17.77 -21.79
C HIS A 80 -15.07 -17.28 -20.71
N THR A 81 -14.84 -15.97 -20.68
CA THR A 81 -13.96 -15.29 -19.71
C THR A 81 -14.66 -14.04 -19.19
N GLY A 82 -14.68 -13.91 -17.86
CA GLY A 82 -15.04 -12.65 -17.19
C GLY A 82 -13.81 -11.79 -16.98
N TYR A 83 -13.94 -10.49 -17.18
CA TYR A 83 -12.87 -9.50 -17.00
C TYR A 83 -13.26 -8.45 -15.97
N ARG A 84 -12.31 -8.03 -15.15
CA ARG A 84 -12.54 -6.94 -14.20
C ARG A 84 -11.25 -6.19 -13.90
N ILE A 85 -11.30 -4.86 -13.92
CA ILE A 85 -10.18 -4.04 -13.44
C ILE A 85 -10.46 -3.59 -12.00
N VAL A 86 -9.54 -3.88 -11.08
CA VAL A 86 -9.70 -3.58 -9.64
C VAL A 86 -8.49 -2.87 -9.06
N ARG A 87 -8.68 -2.26 -7.88
CA ARG A 87 -7.58 -1.83 -7.01
C ARG A 87 -7.40 -2.86 -5.90
N ALA A 88 -6.21 -3.42 -5.77
CA ALA A 88 -5.89 -4.40 -4.74
C ALA A 88 -4.48 -4.17 -4.17
N ALA A 89 -4.18 -4.78 -3.02
CA ALA A 89 -2.85 -4.71 -2.42
C ALA A 89 -1.83 -5.54 -3.22
N ASP A 90 -2.28 -6.70 -3.73
CA ASP A 90 -1.50 -7.67 -4.50
C ASP A 90 -2.44 -8.51 -5.39
N GLU A 91 -1.85 -9.42 -6.16
CA GLU A 91 -2.54 -10.34 -7.07
C GLU A 91 -3.53 -11.24 -6.32
N ASN A 92 -3.18 -11.74 -5.14
CA ASN A 92 -4.04 -12.63 -4.35
C ASN A 92 -5.30 -11.92 -3.86
N ALA A 93 -5.16 -10.67 -3.40
CA ALA A 93 -6.28 -9.83 -3.00
C ALA A 93 -7.21 -9.49 -4.18
N ALA A 94 -6.67 -9.38 -5.41
CA ALA A 94 -7.49 -9.25 -6.61
C ALA A 94 -8.24 -10.56 -6.92
N LEU A 95 -7.54 -11.71 -6.88
CA LEU A 95 -8.14 -13.03 -7.15
C LEU A 95 -9.18 -13.44 -6.11
N ALA A 96 -9.12 -12.91 -4.88
CA ALA A 96 -10.16 -13.13 -3.86
C ALA A 96 -11.55 -12.61 -4.29
N MET A 97 -11.62 -11.72 -5.29
CA MET A 97 -12.89 -11.22 -5.85
C MET A 97 -13.49 -12.15 -6.91
N VAL A 98 -12.75 -13.16 -7.36
CA VAL A 98 -13.20 -14.19 -8.32
C VAL A 98 -13.99 -15.27 -7.55
N PRO A 99 -15.12 -15.79 -8.10
CA PRO A 99 -15.81 -16.95 -7.53
C PRO A 99 -14.87 -18.15 -7.33
N GLU A 100 -15.05 -18.88 -6.24
CA GLU A 100 -14.13 -19.96 -5.84
C GLU A 100 -13.95 -21.03 -6.92
N ASP A 101 -15.05 -21.45 -7.54
CA ASP A 101 -15.11 -22.50 -8.57
C ASP A 101 -14.16 -22.24 -9.75
N VAL A 102 -13.93 -20.97 -10.09
CA VAL A 102 -13.11 -20.56 -11.25
C VAL A 102 -11.87 -19.76 -10.85
N ARG A 103 -11.60 -19.60 -9.55
CA ARG A 103 -10.45 -18.86 -9.07
C ARG A 103 -9.13 -19.54 -9.40
N ALA A 104 -9.09 -20.87 -9.44
CA ALA A 104 -7.88 -21.65 -9.72
C ALA A 104 -7.35 -21.47 -11.15
N GLN A 105 -8.23 -21.15 -12.09
CA GLN A 105 -7.90 -20.88 -13.50
C GLN A 105 -7.84 -19.39 -13.84
N ALA A 106 -8.16 -18.53 -12.86
CA ALA A 106 -8.12 -17.10 -13.03
C ALA A 106 -6.70 -16.53 -12.89
N HIS A 107 -6.49 -15.39 -13.52
CA HIS A 107 -5.25 -14.63 -13.46
C HIS A 107 -5.52 -13.19 -13.04
N ALA A 108 -4.59 -12.62 -12.28
CA ALA A 108 -4.58 -11.20 -11.97
C ALA A 108 -3.25 -10.60 -12.44
N TYR A 109 -3.33 -9.70 -13.42
CA TYR A 109 -2.17 -9.03 -13.98
C TYR A 109 -2.09 -7.62 -13.43
N LYS A 110 -0.98 -7.26 -12.80
CA LYS A 110 -0.71 -5.87 -12.43
C LYS A 110 -0.60 -5.02 -13.70
N ILE A 111 -1.42 -3.98 -13.80
CA ILE A 111 -1.44 -3.11 -14.97
C ILE A 111 -1.09 -1.66 -14.60
N SER A 112 -0.51 -0.93 -15.55
CA SER A 112 -0.19 0.49 -15.40
C SER A 112 -0.33 1.23 -16.73
N LYS A 113 -0.58 2.54 -16.66
CA LYS A 113 -0.49 3.40 -17.84
C LYS A 113 0.97 3.74 -18.08
N MET A 114 1.41 3.71 -19.33
CA MET A 114 2.79 4.03 -19.71
C MET A 114 2.81 5.09 -20.82
N THR A 115 3.81 5.95 -20.81
CA THR A 115 4.14 6.81 -21.95
C THR A 115 5.01 6.04 -22.95
N ALA A 116 5.08 6.52 -24.19
CA ALA A 116 5.94 5.94 -25.21
C ALA A 116 7.42 5.89 -24.77
N ALA A 117 7.90 6.92 -24.07
CA ALA A 117 9.27 6.97 -23.55
C ALA A 117 9.52 5.91 -22.47
N GLN A 118 8.56 5.71 -21.55
CA GLN A 118 8.65 4.65 -20.53
C GLN A 118 8.65 3.26 -21.17
N LEU A 119 7.79 3.04 -22.16
CA LEU A 119 7.72 1.77 -22.87
C LEU A 119 9.02 1.47 -23.63
N ALA A 120 9.54 2.47 -24.35
CA ALA A 120 10.82 2.36 -25.06
C ALA A 120 11.98 2.06 -24.10
N ALA A 121 12.01 2.70 -22.93
CA ALA A 121 13.04 2.44 -21.92
C ALA A 121 12.99 0.99 -21.39
N ALA A 122 11.79 0.44 -21.16
CA ALA A 122 11.62 -0.92 -20.64
C ALA A 122 12.13 -2.01 -21.60
N HIS A 123 12.14 -1.76 -22.92
CA HIS A 123 12.51 -2.74 -23.96
C HIS A 123 13.96 -2.62 -24.45
N LYS A 124 14.75 -1.65 -23.97
CA LYS A 124 16.16 -1.50 -24.41
C LYS A 124 17.09 -2.64 -23.99
N HIS A 125 16.65 -3.50 -23.09
CA HIS A 125 17.45 -4.57 -22.49
C HIS A 125 16.71 -5.92 -22.48
N MET A 126 15.63 -6.03 -23.26
CA MET A 126 14.95 -7.29 -23.55
C MET A 126 15.55 -7.91 -24.80
#